data_AF-A0A1I0FT33-F1
#
_entry.id   AF-A0A1I0FT33-F1
#
_cell.length_a   1.000
_cell.length_b   1.000
_cell.length_c   1.000
_cell.angle_alpha   90.00
_cell.angle_beta   90.00
_cell.angle_gamma   90.00
#
_symmetry.space_group_name_H-M   'P 1'
#
loop_
_entity.id
_entity.type
_entity.pdbx_description
1 polymer ?
#
loop_
_entity_poly.entity_id
_entity_poly.type
_entity_poly.pdbx_seq_one_letter_code
_entity_poly.pdbx_strand_id
1 'polypeptide(L)' 'MFQKIALLMLIVVMSLSFMGSASAKVYVHGYTKKNGTHVAPHYRSNPDHSFKNNWSTKGNTNPITGKKGYKTHP' A
#
# COMPACT_ATOMS: atom_id res chain seq x y z
N MET A 1 -25.42 11.16 -36.54
CA MET A 1 -25.42 9.92 -35.73
C MET A 1 -24.00 9.51 -35.33
N PHE A 2 -23.05 9.48 -36.28
CA PHE A 2 -21.63 9.18 -36.04
C PHE A 2 -20.96 10.05 -34.95
N GLN A 3 -21.17 11.36 -34.94
CA GLN A 3 -20.57 12.25 -33.93
C GLN A 3 -21.09 11.99 -32.50
N LYS A 4 -22.35 11.56 -32.34
CA LYS A 4 -22.90 11.18 -31.03
C LYS A 4 -22.27 9.87 -30.52
N ILE A 5 -22.00 8.93 -31.42
CA ILE A 5 -21.31 7.67 -31.13
C ILE A 5 -19.84 7.93 -30.76
N ALA A 6 -19.16 8.80 -31.49
CA ALA A 6 -17.79 9.20 -31.19
C ALA A 6 -17.66 9.89 -29.82
N LEU A 7 -18.62 10.76 -29.47
CA LEU A 7 -18.67 11.41 -28.16
C LEU A 7 -18.92 10.41 -27.02
N LEU A 8 -19.82 9.45 -27.22
CA LEU A 8 -20.07 8.36 -26.27
C LEU A 8 -18.83 7.49 -26.05
N MET A 9 -18.12 7.12 -27.11
CA MET A 9 -16.88 6.35 -27.03
C MET A 9 -15.78 7.10 -26.26
N LEU A 10 -15.64 8.41 -26.48
CA LEU A 10 -14.68 9.24 -25.76
C LEU A 10 -14.98 9.30 -24.25
N ILE A 11 -16.25 9.43 -23.87
CA ILE A 11 -16.67 9.43 -22.46
C ILE A 11 -16.37 8.08 -21.79
N VAL A 12 -16.56 6.97 -22.50
CA VAL A 12 -16.21 5.63 -22.00
C VAL A 12 -14.70 5.50 -21.80
N VAL A 13 -13.87 5.93 -22.75
CA VAL A 13 -12.40 5.85 -22.60
C VAL A 13 -11.92 6.72 -21.43
N MET A 14 -12.49 7.92 -21.26
CA MET A 14 -12.15 8.79 -20.12
C MET A 14 -12.57 8.20 -18.77
N SER A 15 -13.71 7.50 -18.69
CA SER A 15 -14.18 6.91 -17.43
C SER A 15 -13.35 5.69 -16.98
N LEU A 16 -12.76 4.94 -17.91
CA LEU A 16 -11.82 3.86 -17.58
C LEU A 16 -10.45 4.34 -17.05
N SER A 17 -10.15 5.64 -17.17
CA SER A 17 -8.83 6.19 -16.81
C SER A 17 -8.64 6.43 -15.30
N PHE A 18 -9.67 6.21 -14.48
CA PHE A 18 -9.66 6.52 -13.05
C PHE A 18 -9.50 5.26 -12.16
N MET A 19 -8.51 4.41 -12.46
CA MET A 19 -8.10 3.35 -11.54
C MET A 19 -7.00 3.87 -10.60
N GLY A 20 -7.40 4.52 -9.51
CA GLY A 20 -6.48 4.96 -8.47
C GLY A 20 -5.80 3.77 -7.77
N SER A 21 -4.47 3.79 -7.66
CA SER A 21 -3.73 2.79 -6.88
C SER A 21 -3.83 3.09 -5.38
N ALA A 22 -4.62 2.30 -4.65
CA ALA A 22 -4.69 2.41 -3.19
C ALA A 22 -3.44 1.80 -2.53
N SER A 23 -2.67 2.63 -1.81
CA SER A 23 -1.48 2.18 -1.06
C SER A 23 -1.79 2.07 0.42
N ALA A 24 -1.92 0.85 0.94
CA ALA A 24 -2.18 0.56 2.35
C ALA A 24 -0.91 0.63 3.23
N LYS A 25 -0.22 1.78 3.24
CA LYS A 25 0.95 2.04 4.11
C LYS A 25 0.59 3.04 5.22
N VAL A 26 1.11 2.81 6.41
CA VAL A 26 0.92 3.70 7.56
C VAL A 26 2.25 4.22 8.04
N TYR A 27 2.33 5.53 8.25
CA TYR A 27 3.47 6.19 8.87
C TYR A 27 3.40 6.07 10.38
N VAL A 28 4.52 5.71 11.01
CA VAL A 28 4.68 5.63 12.45
C VAL A 28 5.70 6.68 12.87
N HIS A 29 5.29 7.58 13.77
CA HIS A 29 6.17 8.58 14.36
C HIS A 29 7.26 7.91 15.20
N GLY A 30 8.45 8.53 15.23
CA GLY A 30 9.51 8.08 16.12
C GLY A 30 9.12 8.28 17.58
N TYR A 31 9.63 7.42 18.46
CA TYR A 31 9.36 7.51 19.90
C TYR A 31 10.51 6.89 20.71
N THR A 32 10.61 7.30 21.97
CA THR A 32 11.56 6.73 22.93
C THR A 32 10.87 5.71 23.81
N LYS A 33 11.42 4.49 23.85
CA LYS A 33 10.93 3.42 24.74
C LYS A 33 11.29 3.73 26.19
N LYS A 34 10.56 3.12 27.14
CA LYS A 34 10.83 3.28 28.60
C LYS A 34 12.26 2.91 29.01
N ASN A 35 12.92 2.03 28.26
CA ASN A 35 14.31 1.62 28.48
C ASN A 35 15.34 2.55 27.79
N GLY A 36 14.93 3.73 27.33
CA GLY A 36 15.81 4.71 26.68
C GLY A 36 16.11 4.47 25.20
N THR A 37 15.67 3.35 24.61
CA THR A 37 15.92 3.09 23.17
C THR A 37 15.05 3.98 22.29
N HIS A 38 15.67 4.77 21.42
CA HIS A 38 14.97 5.57 20.40
C HIS A 38 14.58 4.72 19.18
N VAL A 39 13.31 4.79 18.76
CA VAL A 39 12.80 4.18 17.55
C VAL A 39 12.60 5.27 16.51
N ALA A 40 13.32 5.17 15.39
CA ALA A 40 13.17 6.09 14.28
C ALA A 40 11.77 6.00 13.62
N PRO A 41 11.26 7.11 13.05
CA PRO A 41 10.04 7.06 12.26
C PRO A 41 10.20 6.11 11.07
N HIS A 42 9.13 5.40 10.72
CA HIS A 42 9.15 4.43 9.63
C HIS A 42 7.74 4.19 9.08
N TYR A 43 7.68 3.56 7.92
CA TYR A 43 6.43 3.06 7.36
C TYR A 43 6.25 1.58 7.66
N ARG A 44 5.00 1.17 7.84
CA ARG A 44 4.58 -0.23 7.96
C ARG A 44 3.34 -0.52 7.13
N SER A 45 3.04 -1.80 6.94
CA SER A 45 1.75 -2.25 6.42
C SER A 45 0.59 -1.70 7.27
N ASN A 46 -0.55 -1.44 6.64
CA ASN A 46 -1.75 -1.01 7.34
C ASN A 46 -2.11 -2.01 8.47
N PRO A 47 -2.40 -1.55 9.70
CA PRO A 47 -2.78 -2.44 10.77
C PRO A 47 -4.16 -3.04 10.46
N ASP A 48 -4.19 -4.35 10.31
CA ASP A 48 -5.41 -5.16 10.24
C ASP A 48 -5.17 -6.53 10.92
N HIS A 49 -6.14 -7.44 10.82
CA HIS A 49 -6.06 -8.78 11.39
C HIS A 49 -5.48 -9.83 10.41
N SER A 50 -4.94 -9.41 9.27
CA SER A 50 -4.41 -10.29 8.23
C SER A 50 -2.90 -10.38 8.29
N PHE A 51 -2.38 -11.45 8.87
CA PHE A 51 -0.94 -11.68 8.83
C PHE A 51 -0.39 -11.81 7.40
N LYS A 52 -1.20 -12.32 6.46
CA LYS A 52 -0.77 -12.66 5.09
C LYS A 52 -0.38 -11.43 4.25
N ASN A 53 -0.88 -10.24 4.54
CA ASN A 53 -0.58 -9.03 3.76
C ASN A 53 0.54 -8.17 4.37
N ASN A 54 1.06 -8.53 5.55
CA ASN A 54 2.17 -7.82 6.16
C ASN A 54 3.43 -7.95 5.30
N TRP A 55 4.17 -6.86 5.14
CA TRP A 55 5.43 -6.85 4.38
C TRP A 55 6.48 -7.78 4.98
N SER A 56 6.40 -8.08 6.28
CA SER A 56 7.30 -8.99 6.98
C SER A 56 6.98 -10.48 6.74
N THR A 57 5.84 -10.80 6.14
CA THR A 57 5.39 -12.18 5.94
C THR A 57 6.12 -12.85 4.80
N LYS A 58 6.45 -14.14 4.95
CA LYS A 58 7.20 -14.93 3.97
C LYS A 58 6.54 -14.85 2.60
N GLY A 59 7.31 -14.42 1.60
CA GLY A 59 6.86 -14.25 0.21
C GLY A 59 6.49 -12.80 -0.15
N ASN A 60 6.24 -11.94 0.84
CA ASN A 60 5.99 -10.52 0.59
C ASN A 60 7.31 -9.72 0.55
N THR A 61 7.24 -8.52 -0.02
CA THR A 61 8.36 -7.57 -0.07
C THR A 61 7.88 -6.21 0.39
N ASN A 62 8.68 -5.55 1.23
CA ASN A 62 8.43 -4.18 1.63
C ASN A 62 8.65 -3.23 0.43
N PRO A 63 7.63 -2.50 -0.04
CA PRO A 63 7.73 -1.65 -1.23
C PRO A 63 8.63 -0.42 -1.05
N ILE A 64 8.97 -0.06 0.19
CA ILE A 64 9.77 1.13 0.51
C ILE A 64 11.26 0.77 0.63
N THR A 65 11.56 -0.41 1.20
CA THR A 65 12.96 -0.81 1.46
C THR A 65 13.45 -1.95 0.58
N GLY A 66 12.57 -2.59 -0.20
CA GLY A 66 12.90 -3.78 -1.00
C GLY A 66 13.18 -5.04 -0.17
N LYS A 67 13.07 -4.97 1.17
CA LYS A 67 13.36 -6.10 2.06
C LYS A 67 12.28 -7.17 1.93
N LYS A 68 12.70 -8.42 1.77
CA LYS A 68 11.82 -9.59 1.76
C LYS A 68 11.31 -9.90 3.17
N GLY A 69 10.06 -10.36 3.23
CA GLY A 69 9.46 -10.91 4.43
C GLY A 69 9.84 -12.38 4.63
N TYR A 70 9.92 -12.79 5.90
CA TYR A 70 10.32 -14.14 6.30
C TYR A 70 9.47 -14.72 7.43
N LYS A 71 8.58 -13.94 8.04
CA LYS A 71 7.72 -14.42 9.12
C LYS A 71 6.71 -15.44 8.56
N THR A 72 6.53 -16.54 9.26
CA THR A 72 5.56 -17.59 8.89
C THR A 72 4.33 -17.61 9.79
N HIS A 73 4.38 -16.94 10.95
CA HIS A 73 3.30 -16.84 11.93
C HIS A 73 3.24 -15.40 12.51
N PRO A 74 2.08 -14.96 13.02
CA PRO A 74 1.88 -13.64 13.62
C PRO A 74 2.88 -13.26 14.71
#